data_AF-A0A0E3VY31-F1
#
_entry.id   AF-A0A0E3VY31-F1
#
_cell.length_a   1.000
_cell.length_b   1.000
_cell.length_c   1.000
_cell.angle_alpha   90.00
_cell.angle_beta   90.00
_cell.angle_gamma   90.00
#
_symmetry.space_group_name_H-M   'P 1'
#
loop_
_entity.id
_entity.type
_entity.pdbx_description
1 polymer ?
#
loop_
_entity_poly.entity_id
_entity_poly.type
_entity_poly.pdbx_seq_one_letter_code
_entity_poly.pdbx_strand_id
1 'polypeptide(L)'
;MDHERQRRRTRRARRFFRASALQLVTALIADVCLSGHTEDKNQTLRQVRANLSEPEPKLRARLQAIYDNSESQFVKENVAVFVNMTPETFSGVYANAVKETHWLSYPNYAALVSGSTFVSDDLAGGATDVFINLDLKTLETHAGLARVIIGAFMNAIYNRNGEVTGRALFLLDEVARLGFMRILETARDAGRKYGITLLLLFQSIGQMRETYGGRDAASKWFESASWSSFAAVNDPETAEYISKRCGMTTVEIDQVSRSSQASGSSRTRSKQLASRPLIQPHEVLRMRADEQIVFTAGNAPLRCGRAIWFRRDDMRACVGKNRFQPEEKT
;
A
#
# COMPACT_ATOMS: atom_id res chain seq x y z
N MET A 1 -29.21 20.72 -7.88
CA MET A 1 -29.49 19.27 -8.01
C MET A 1 -28.96 18.65 -9.29
N ASP A 2 -28.96 19.33 -10.44
CA ASP A 2 -28.48 18.75 -11.71
C ASP A 2 -26.96 18.50 -11.78
N HIS A 3 -26.13 19.41 -11.24
CA HIS A 3 -24.68 19.20 -11.18
C HIS A 3 -24.27 17.95 -10.41
N GLU A 4 -25.01 17.59 -9.35
CA GLU A 4 -24.71 16.41 -8.53
C GLU A 4 -25.18 15.11 -9.22
N ARG A 5 -26.34 15.15 -9.90
CA ARG A 5 -26.82 14.05 -10.75
C ARG A 5 -25.89 13.78 -11.93
N GLN A 6 -25.41 14.83 -12.60
CA GLN A 6 -24.42 14.74 -13.68
C GLN A 6 -23.12 14.09 -13.18
N ARG A 7 -22.57 14.58 -12.05
CA ARG A 7 -21.35 14.01 -11.43
C ARG A 7 -21.52 12.54 -11.04
N ARG A 8 -22.68 12.15 -10.49
CA ARG A 8 -22.98 10.74 -10.15
C ARG A 8 -23.05 9.86 -11.40
N ARG A 9 -23.67 10.33 -12.49
CA ARG A 9 -23.73 9.62 -13.78
C ARG A 9 -22.34 9.41 -14.38
N THR A 10 -21.50 10.46 -14.43
CA THR A 10 -20.12 10.36 -14.94
C THR A 10 -19.26 9.38 -14.12
N ARG A 11 -19.40 9.40 -12.78
CA ARG A 11 -18.70 8.43 -11.91
C ARG A 11 -19.15 6.99 -12.16
N ARG A 12 -20.44 6.76 -12.37
CA ARG A 12 -20.99 5.42 -12.65
C ARG A 12 -20.50 4.90 -14.01
N ALA A 13 -20.51 5.74 -15.04
CA ALA A 13 -19.98 5.40 -16.37
C ALA A 13 -18.48 5.06 -16.32
N ARG A 14 -17.66 5.87 -15.63
CA ARG A 14 -16.23 5.58 -15.46
C ARG A 14 -15.99 4.26 -14.72
N ARG A 15 -16.81 3.96 -13.71
CA ARG A 15 -16.72 2.68 -12.97
C ARG A 15 -17.08 1.49 -13.87
N PHE A 16 -18.10 1.63 -14.72
CA PHE A 16 -18.48 0.62 -15.70
C PHE A 16 -17.32 0.30 -16.65
N PHE A 17 -16.76 1.31 -17.35
CA PHE A 17 -15.66 1.08 -18.28
C PHE A 17 -14.42 0.50 -17.62
N ARG A 18 -14.10 0.92 -16.39
CA ARG A 18 -12.99 0.33 -15.63
C ARG A 18 -13.23 -1.15 -15.29
N ALA A 19 -14.45 -1.50 -14.89
CA ALA A 19 -14.80 -2.89 -14.59
C ALA A 19 -14.79 -3.77 -15.85
N SER A 20 -15.34 -3.29 -16.96
CA SER A 20 -15.30 -3.99 -18.25
C SER A 20 -13.87 -4.12 -18.80
N ALA A 21 -13.02 -3.11 -18.60
CA ALA A 21 -11.61 -3.17 -18.99
C ALA A 21 -10.86 -4.25 -18.20
N LEU A 22 -11.13 -4.37 -16.89
CA LEU A 22 -10.61 -5.47 -16.08
C LEU A 22 -11.06 -6.83 -16.64
N GLN A 23 -12.35 -6.98 -16.98
CA GLN A 23 -12.86 -8.22 -17.59
C GLN A 23 -12.17 -8.54 -18.93
N LEU A 24 -11.91 -7.53 -19.77
CA LEU A 24 -11.21 -7.72 -21.04
C LEU A 24 -9.77 -8.21 -20.81
N VAL A 25 -9.07 -7.59 -19.86
CA VAL A 25 -7.71 -8.04 -19.48
C VAL A 25 -7.75 -9.46 -18.91
N THR A 26 -8.72 -9.78 -18.05
CA THR A 26 -8.91 -11.15 -17.52
C THR A 26 -9.16 -12.16 -18.63
N ALA A 27 -10.01 -11.84 -19.61
CA ALA A 27 -10.29 -12.71 -20.75
C ALA A 27 -9.03 -12.97 -21.58
N LEU A 28 -8.20 -11.95 -21.83
CA LEU A 28 -6.93 -12.11 -22.54
C LEU A 28 -5.88 -12.88 -21.74
N ILE A 29 -5.81 -12.72 -20.41
CA ILE A 29 -4.96 -13.54 -19.55
C ILE A 29 -5.43 -15.00 -19.60
N ALA A 30 -6.74 -15.24 -19.49
CA ALA A 30 -7.32 -16.58 -19.55
C ALA A 30 -7.07 -17.26 -20.90
N ASP A 31 -7.19 -16.54 -22.02
CA ASP A 31 -6.80 -17.04 -23.34
C ASP A 31 -5.32 -17.44 -23.36
N VAL A 32 -4.42 -16.53 -22.98
CA VAL A 32 -2.97 -16.80 -22.96
C VAL A 32 -2.61 -18.01 -22.10
N CYS A 33 -3.27 -18.22 -20.96
CA CYS A 33 -2.93 -19.32 -20.04
C CYS A 33 -3.69 -20.62 -20.31
N LEU A 34 -4.92 -20.57 -20.83
CA LEU A 34 -5.86 -21.71 -20.79
C LEU A 34 -6.45 -22.10 -22.15
N SER A 35 -6.22 -21.35 -23.24
CA SER A 35 -6.81 -21.70 -24.53
C SER A 35 -6.08 -22.83 -25.27
N GLY A 36 -4.86 -23.19 -24.82
CA GLY A 36 -4.00 -24.18 -25.49
C GLY A 36 -3.26 -23.63 -26.71
N HIS A 37 -3.54 -22.40 -27.15
CA HIS A 37 -2.94 -21.81 -28.35
C HIS A 37 -1.60 -21.10 -28.10
N THR A 38 -1.23 -20.85 -26.84
CA THR A 38 -0.01 -20.15 -26.47
C THR A 38 0.98 -21.10 -25.80
N GLU A 39 2.17 -21.26 -26.39
CA GLU A 39 3.27 -22.04 -25.80
C GLU A 39 3.61 -21.55 -24.38
N ASP A 40 3.91 -22.46 -23.46
CA ASP A 40 4.16 -22.15 -22.04
C ASP A 40 5.16 -21.02 -21.80
N LYS A 41 6.27 -20.98 -22.54
CA LYS A 41 7.28 -19.91 -22.46
C LYS A 41 6.75 -18.52 -22.82
N ASN A 42 5.63 -18.45 -23.54
CA ASN A 42 4.98 -17.21 -23.97
C ASN A 42 3.77 -16.85 -23.10
N GLN A 43 3.45 -17.64 -22.07
CA GLN A 43 2.36 -17.35 -21.12
C GLN A 43 2.73 -16.22 -20.16
N THR A 44 2.87 -15.01 -20.70
CA THR A 44 3.44 -13.86 -20.00
C THR A 44 2.54 -12.63 -20.12
N LEU A 45 2.67 -11.70 -19.17
CA LEU A 45 1.99 -10.41 -19.25
C LEU A 45 2.44 -9.60 -20.49
N ARG A 46 3.67 -9.82 -20.98
CA ARG A 46 4.13 -9.27 -22.25
C ARG A 46 3.30 -9.78 -23.44
N GLN A 47 2.98 -11.08 -23.48
CA GLN A 47 2.14 -11.65 -24.53
C GLN A 47 0.70 -11.11 -24.44
N VAL A 48 0.14 -11.01 -23.23
CA VAL A 48 -1.17 -10.39 -23.00
C VAL A 48 -1.18 -8.96 -23.52
N ARG A 49 -0.11 -8.18 -23.26
CA ARG A 49 0.02 -6.82 -23.79
C ARG A 49 0.11 -6.80 -25.31
N ALA A 50 0.87 -7.69 -25.92
CA ALA A 50 0.98 -7.78 -27.38
C ALA A 50 -0.38 -8.04 -28.03
N ASN A 51 -1.18 -8.96 -27.46
CA ASN A 51 -2.54 -9.25 -27.91
C ASN A 51 -3.47 -8.03 -27.74
N LEU A 52 -3.43 -7.36 -26.59
CA LEU A 52 -4.23 -6.17 -26.31
C LEU A 52 -3.81 -4.93 -27.12
N SER A 53 -2.59 -4.90 -27.64
CA SER A 53 -2.08 -3.79 -28.46
C SER A 53 -2.48 -3.86 -29.94
N GLU A 54 -3.17 -4.92 -30.36
CA GLU A 54 -3.69 -5.02 -31.73
C GLU A 54 -4.72 -3.93 -32.03
N PRO A 55 -4.79 -3.42 -33.28
CA PRO A 55 -5.85 -2.49 -33.67
C PRO A 55 -7.24 -3.03 -33.34
N GLU A 56 -8.15 -2.15 -32.92
CA GLU A 56 -9.46 -2.55 -32.39
C GLU A 56 -10.24 -3.55 -33.27
N PRO A 57 -10.34 -3.38 -34.61
CA PRO A 57 -11.03 -4.37 -35.45
C PRO A 57 -10.36 -5.75 -35.41
N LYS A 58 -9.03 -5.79 -35.36
CA LYS A 58 -8.25 -7.04 -35.28
C LYS A 58 -8.43 -7.71 -33.93
N LEU A 59 -8.41 -6.94 -32.84
CA LEU A 59 -8.67 -7.47 -31.50
C LEU A 59 -10.08 -8.06 -31.40
N ARG A 60 -11.10 -7.42 -31.98
CA ARG A 60 -12.46 -7.97 -32.04
C ARG A 60 -12.51 -9.29 -32.80
N ALA A 61 -11.86 -9.35 -33.96
CA ALA A 61 -11.76 -10.59 -34.74
C ALA A 61 -11.03 -11.69 -33.96
N ARG A 62 -9.98 -11.35 -33.20
CA ARG A 62 -9.30 -12.28 -32.29
C ARG A 62 -10.25 -12.79 -31.21
N LEU A 63 -11.00 -11.92 -30.55
CA LEU A 63 -11.97 -12.33 -29.52
C LEU A 63 -13.04 -13.26 -30.09
N GLN A 64 -13.54 -12.99 -31.30
CA GLN A 64 -14.43 -13.91 -32.01
C GLN A 64 -13.76 -15.27 -32.26
N ALA A 65 -12.52 -15.28 -32.78
CA ALA A 65 -11.78 -16.52 -33.02
C ALA A 65 -11.50 -17.32 -31.73
N ILE A 66 -11.24 -16.64 -30.60
CA ILE A 66 -11.09 -17.28 -29.28
C ILE A 66 -12.42 -17.92 -28.88
N TYR A 67 -13.53 -17.22 -29.03
CA TYR A 67 -14.86 -17.75 -28.72
C TYR A 67 -15.20 -18.99 -29.56
N ASP A 68 -14.85 -18.99 -30.84
CA ASP A 68 -15.16 -20.10 -31.74
C ASP A 68 -14.25 -21.32 -31.50
N ASN A 69 -12.95 -21.09 -31.25
CA ASN A 69 -11.93 -22.15 -31.30
C ASN A 69 -11.33 -22.57 -29.95
N SER A 70 -11.52 -21.82 -28.86
CA SER A 70 -10.92 -22.17 -27.57
C SER A 70 -11.40 -23.52 -27.05
N GLU A 71 -10.49 -24.37 -26.59
CA GLU A 71 -10.81 -25.64 -25.94
C GLU A 71 -11.39 -25.44 -24.53
N SER A 72 -11.09 -24.30 -23.89
CA SER A 72 -11.60 -23.95 -22.56
C SER A 72 -12.95 -23.25 -22.63
N GLN A 73 -13.97 -23.88 -22.04
CA GLN A 73 -15.31 -23.29 -21.88
C GLN A 73 -15.27 -22.01 -21.04
N PHE A 74 -14.43 -21.97 -20.01
CA PHE A 74 -14.23 -20.77 -19.19
C PHE A 74 -13.74 -19.58 -20.03
N VAL A 75 -12.80 -19.80 -20.94
CA VAL A 75 -12.30 -18.74 -21.83
C VAL A 75 -13.41 -18.26 -22.77
N LYS A 76 -14.18 -19.18 -23.37
CA LYS A 76 -15.33 -18.85 -24.23
C LYS A 76 -16.34 -17.96 -23.51
N GLU A 77 -16.73 -18.31 -22.30
CA GLU A 77 -17.69 -17.55 -21.50
C GLU A 77 -17.18 -16.14 -21.14
N ASN A 78 -15.90 -16.00 -20.82
CA ASN A 78 -15.30 -14.71 -20.50
C ASN A 78 -15.19 -13.78 -21.72
N VAL A 79 -15.02 -14.35 -22.93
CA VAL A 79 -14.89 -13.57 -24.17
C VAL A 79 -16.25 -13.23 -24.81
N ALA A 80 -17.27 -14.07 -24.61
CA ALA A 80 -18.61 -13.92 -25.22
C ALA A 80 -19.25 -12.54 -25.00
N VAL A 81 -19.03 -11.94 -23.83
CA VAL A 81 -19.55 -10.60 -23.49
C VAL A 81 -19.01 -9.52 -24.43
N PHE A 82 -17.78 -9.66 -24.92
CA PHE A 82 -17.14 -8.69 -25.81
C PHE A 82 -17.47 -8.90 -27.28
N VAL A 83 -17.71 -10.15 -27.68
CA VAL A 83 -18.18 -10.51 -29.03
C VAL A 83 -19.51 -9.81 -29.33
N ASN A 84 -20.44 -9.89 -28.39
CA ASN A 84 -21.78 -9.29 -28.51
C ASN A 84 -21.82 -7.78 -28.21
N MET A 85 -20.69 -7.16 -27.86
CA MET A 85 -20.63 -5.75 -27.46
C MET A 85 -20.64 -4.82 -28.69
N THR A 86 -21.40 -3.72 -28.61
CA THR A 86 -21.43 -2.71 -29.69
C THR A 86 -20.03 -2.10 -29.90
N PRO A 87 -19.66 -1.70 -31.13
CA PRO A 87 -18.39 -1.03 -31.43
C PRO A 87 -18.07 0.11 -30.48
N GLU A 88 -19.01 1.04 -30.28
CA GLU A 88 -18.81 2.25 -29.50
C GLU A 88 -18.51 1.95 -28.02
N THR A 89 -19.22 0.96 -27.46
CA THR A 89 -19.00 0.53 -26.08
C THR A 89 -17.65 -0.17 -25.96
N PHE A 90 -17.31 -1.02 -26.93
CA PHE A 90 -16.04 -1.75 -26.97
C PHE A 90 -14.85 -0.80 -27.07
N SER A 91 -14.89 0.24 -27.92
CA SER A 91 -13.80 1.22 -28.04
C SER A 91 -13.50 1.90 -26.71
N GLY A 92 -14.55 2.22 -25.92
CA GLY A 92 -14.39 2.78 -24.57
C GLY A 92 -13.74 1.80 -23.59
N VAL A 93 -14.11 0.51 -23.63
CA VAL A 93 -13.51 -0.55 -22.81
C VAL A 93 -12.05 -0.78 -23.20
N TYR A 94 -11.78 -0.93 -24.49
CA TYR A 94 -10.46 -1.12 -25.09
C TYR A 94 -9.50 0.01 -24.68
N ALA A 95 -9.92 1.27 -24.85
CA ALA A 95 -9.09 2.43 -24.48
C ALA A 95 -8.71 2.44 -22.98
N ASN A 96 -9.63 2.03 -22.09
CA ASN A 96 -9.33 1.92 -20.65
C ASN A 96 -8.36 0.76 -20.37
N ALA A 97 -8.54 -0.41 -21.00
CA ALA A 97 -7.65 -1.55 -20.83
C ALA A 97 -6.22 -1.24 -21.30
N VAL A 98 -6.09 -0.63 -22.49
CA VAL A 98 -4.80 -0.20 -23.05
C VAL A 98 -4.12 0.82 -22.13
N LYS A 99 -4.87 1.79 -21.59
CA LYS A 99 -4.33 2.79 -20.68
C LYS A 99 -3.76 2.16 -19.40
N GLU A 100 -4.51 1.28 -18.74
CA GLU A 100 -4.10 0.68 -17.46
C GLU A 100 -2.92 -0.30 -17.62
N THR A 101 -2.77 -0.89 -18.82
CA THR A 101 -1.69 -1.83 -19.14
C THR A 101 -0.54 -1.22 -19.94
N HIS A 102 -0.58 0.09 -20.23
CA HIS A 102 0.40 0.76 -21.09
C HIS A 102 1.84 0.60 -20.61
N TRP A 103 2.06 0.50 -19.30
CA TRP A 103 3.40 0.32 -18.74
C TRP A 103 4.07 -0.99 -19.19
N LEU A 104 3.30 -2.02 -19.59
CA LEU A 104 3.82 -3.26 -20.19
C LEU A 104 4.37 -3.05 -21.61
N SER A 105 4.14 -1.89 -22.23
CA SER A 105 4.76 -1.56 -23.52
C SER A 105 6.25 -1.19 -23.37
N TYR A 106 6.71 -0.84 -22.17
CA TYR A 106 8.12 -0.59 -21.93
C TYR A 106 8.86 -1.92 -21.74
N PRO A 107 9.85 -2.27 -22.59
CA PRO A 107 10.49 -3.59 -22.55
C PRO A 107 11.12 -3.93 -21.21
N ASN A 108 11.74 -2.94 -20.55
CA ASN A 108 12.34 -3.06 -19.23
C ASN A 108 11.29 -3.39 -18.15
N TYR A 109 10.14 -2.71 -18.14
CA TYR A 109 9.09 -2.99 -17.15
C TYR A 109 8.39 -4.32 -17.41
N ALA A 110 8.10 -4.64 -18.66
CA ALA A 110 7.53 -5.93 -19.02
C ALA A 110 8.45 -7.09 -18.65
N ALA A 111 9.78 -6.92 -18.81
CA ALA A 111 10.75 -7.94 -18.44
C ALA A 111 10.73 -8.27 -16.94
N LEU A 112 10.47 -7.29 -16.07
CA LEU A 112 10.38 -7.51 -14.61
C LEU A 112 9.28 -8.50 -14.20
N VAL A 113 8.19 -8.55 -14.98
CA VAL A 113 7.01 -9.37 -14.68
C VAL A 113 6.78 -10.51 -15.68
N SER A 114 7.68 -10.69 -16.64
CA SER A 114 7.61 -11.71 -17.70
C SER A 114 8.93 -12.48 -17.87
N GLY A 115 9.88 -12.30 -16.96
CA GLY A 115 11.14 -13.05 -16.92
C GLY A 115 11.01 -14.37 -16.16
N SER A 116 12.12 -15.11 -16.06
CA SER A 116 12.19 -16.44 -15.45
C SER A 116 13.30 -16.57 -14.40
N THR A 117 13.73 -15.45 -13.79
CA THR A 117 14.82 -15.45 -12.81
C THR A 117 14.51 -16.27 -11.55
N PHE A 118 13.27 -16.21 -11.07
CA PHE A 118 12.75 -17.00 -9.95
C PHE A 118 11.21 -17.06 -10.03
N VAL A 119 10.59 -17.98 -9.31
CA VAL A 119 9.12 -18.05 -9.22
C VAL A 119 8.64 -17.41 -7.93
N SER A 120 7.47 -16.77 -7.93
CA SER A 120 6.93 -16.10 -6.74
C SER A 120 6.79 -17.01 -5.52
N ASP A 121 6.67 -18.32 -5.76
CA ASP A 121 6.57 -19.35 -4.74
C ASP A 121 7.85 -19.54 -3.93
N ASP A 122 9.02 -19.17 -4.48
CA ASP A 122 10.31 -19.25 -3.79
C ASP A 122 10.34 -18.36 -2.53
N LEU A 123 9.49 -17.32 -2.48
CA LEU A 123 9.34 -16.46 -1.31
C LEU A 123 8.81 -17.21 -0.08
N ALA A 124 8.02 -18.27 -0.28
CA ALA A 124 7.47 -19.05 0.83
C ALA A 124 8.54 -19.93 1.52
N GLY A 125 9.66 -20.20 0.83
CA GLY A 125 10.77 -21.00 1.34
C GLY A 125 11.65 -20.28 2.37
N GLY A 126 11.51 -18.97 2.54
CA GLY A 126 12.27 -18.19 3.53
C GLY A 126 13.75 -17.97 3.20
N ALA A 127 14.21 -18.37 2.01
CA ALA A 127 15.60 -18.19 1.55
C ALA A 127 15.77 -17.00 0.58
N THR A 128 14.69 -16.27 0.29
CA THR A 128 14.64 -15.27 -0.78
C THR A 128 14.10 -13.95 -0.25
N ASP A 129 14.93 -12.90 -0.34
CA ASP A 129 14.54 -11.52 -0.09
C ASP A 129 14.43 -10.74 -1.41
N VAL A 130 13.33 -10.01 -1.59
CA VAL A 130 13.10 -9.20 -2.79
C VAL A 130 13.06 -7.72 -2.44
N PHE A 131 14.00 -6.97 -3.02
CA PHE A 131 14.08 -5.52 -2.89
C PHE A 131 13.53 -4.85 -4.15
N ILE A 132 12.41 -4.13 -4.01
CA ILE A 132 11.78 -3.40 -5.11
C ILE A 132 12.22 -1.94 -5.01
N ASN A 133 13.20 -1.56 -5.84
CA ASN A 133 13.64 -0.17 -5.95
C ASN A 133 13.03 0.46 -7.20
N LEU A 134 11.97 1.25 -6.98
CA LEU A 134 11.29 2.00 -8.04
C LEU A 134 11.39 3.49 -7.72
N ASP A 135 11.80 4.28 -8.70
CA ASP A 135 11.84 5.73 -8.54
C ASP A 135 10.42 6.30 -8.40
N LEU A 136 10.31 7.40 -7.68
CA LEU A 136 9.03 8.04 -7.37
C LEU A 136 8.25 8.41 -8.65
N LYS A 137 8.93 8.88 -9.69
CA LYS A 137 8.31 9.30 -10.95
C LYS A 137 7.69 8.09 -11.68
N THR A 138 8.36 6.94 -11.67
CA THR A 138 7.80 5.69 -12.19
C THR A 138 6.59 5.23 -11.37
N LEU A 139 6.63 5.30 -10.03
CA LEU A 139 5.49 4.95 -9.19
C LEU A 139 4.27 5.87 -9.43
N GLU A 140 4.50 7.18 -9.59
CA GLU A 140 3.43 8.15 -9.88
C GLU A 140 2.81 7.93 -11.27
N THR A 141 3.62 7.60 -12.27
CA THR A 141 3.16 7.43 -13.66
C THR A 141 2.59 6.04 -13.91
N HIS A 142 3.15 5.02 -13.24
CA HIS A 142 2.94 3.60 -13.52
C HIS A 142 2.79 2.78 -12.24
N ALA A 143 1.94 3.24 -11.32
CA ALA A 143 1.61 2.50 -10.09
C ALA A 143 1.19 1.03 -10.36
N GLY A 144 0.65 0.73 -11.55
CA GLY A 144 0.32 -0.62 -12.00
C GLY A 144 1.49 -1.61 -11.90
N LEU A 145 2.72 -1.18 -12.19
CA LEU A 145 3.93 -2.02 -12.11
C LEU A 145 4.12 -2.56 -10.67
N ALA A 146 4.22 -1.65 -9.70
CA ALA A 146 4.42 -2.02 -8.30
C ALA A 146 3.23 -2.82 -7.76
N ARG A 147 2.00 -2.44 -8.14
CA ARG A 147 0.78 -3.14 -7.72
C ARG A 147 0.74 -4.59 -8.21
N VAL A 148 1.17 -4.85 -9.46
CA VAL A 148 1.25 -6.21 -10.00
C VAL A 148 2.31 -7.04 -9.26
N ILE A 149 3.50 -6.50 -9.06
CA ILE A 149 4.60 -7.20 -8.37
C ILE A 149 4.20 -7.53 -6.92
N ILE A 150 3.78 -6.53 -6.15
CA ILE A 150 3.38 -6.71 -4.74
C ILE A 150 2.19 -7.65 -4.64
N GLY A 151 1.18 -7.46 -5.51
CA GLY A 151 -0.01 -8.32 -5.54
C GLY A 151 0.33 -9.78 -5.86
N ALA A 152 1.24 -10.03 -6.81
CA ALA A 152 1.67 -11.37 -7.17
C ALA A 152 2.38 -12.07 -5.99
N PHE A 153 3.33 -11.40 -5.34
CA PHE A 153 4.04 -11.95 -4.19
C PHE A 153 3.11 -12.21 -2.99
N MET A 154 2.21 -11.28 -2.69
CA MET A 154 1.23 -11.49 -1.62
C MET A 154 0.30 -12.67 -1.92
N ASN A 155 -0.17 -12.81 -3.17
CA ASN A 155 -1.02 -13.94 -3.57
C ASN A 155 -0.26 -15.27 -3.50
N ALA A 156 1.02 -15.32 -3.88
CA ALA A 156 1.82 -16.53 -3.79
C ALA A 156 1.91 -17.04 -2.35
N ILE A 157 2.20 -16.15 -1.39
CA ILE A 157 2.21 -16.50 0.04
C ILE A 157 0.81 -16.89 0.53
N TYR A 158 -0.23 -16.17 0.10
CA TYR A 158 -1.60 -16.45 0.51
C TYR A 158 -2.08 -17.84 0.04
N ASN A 159 -1.74 -18.22 -1.20
CA ASN A 159 -2.13 -19.49 -1.81
C ASN A 159 -1.48 -20.71 -1.15
N ARG A 160 -0.38 -20.53 -0.42
CA ARG A 160 0.26 -21.60 0.38
C ARG A 160 -0.53 -21.96 1.63
N ASN A 161 -1.60 -21.24 1.97
CA ASN A 161 -2.53 -21.58 3.04
C ASN A 161 -1.88 -21.86 4.41
N GLY A 162 -0.76 -21.17 4.72
CA GLY A 162 -0.01 -21.32 5.96
C GLY A 162 1.20 -22.26 5.87
N GLU A 163 1.41 -22.94 4.75
CA GLU A 163 2.61 -23.74 4.45
C GLU A 163 3.78 -22.83 4.04
N VAL A 164 4.20 -21.96 4.95
CA VAL A 164 5.28 -20.99 4.75
C VAL A 164 6.33 -21.20 5.83
N THR A 165 7.60 -21.22 5.45
CA THR A 165 8.68 -21.32 6.42
C THR A 165 8.87 -19.97 7.12
N GLY A 166 8.47 -19.87 8.38
CA GLY A 166 8.61 -18.65 9.17
C GLY A 166 7.55 -17.59 8.85
N ARG A 167 7.99 -16.34 8.56
CA ARG A 167 7.09 -15.20 8.28
C ARG A 167 7.63 -14.37 7.11
N ALA A 168 6.75 -14.01 6.19
CA ALA A 168 7.05 -13.09 5.10
C ALA A 168 6.74 -11.64 5.53
N LEU A 169 7.75 -10.77 5.55
CA LEU A 169 7.59 -9.34 5.83
C LEU A 169 7.41 -8.56 4.53
N PHE A 170 6.26 -7.91 4.38
CA PHE A 170 6.04 -6.90 3.36
C PHE A 170 6.25 -5.52 3.98
N LEU A 171 7.48 -5.01 3.83
CA LEU A 171 7.84 -3.64 4.16
C LEU A 171 7.56 -2.76 2.95
N LEU A 172 6.46 -2.01 3.02
CA LEU A 172 6.03 -1.14 1.93
C LEU A 172 6.24 0.31 2.35
N ASP A 173 7.23 0.94 1.75
CA ASP A 173 7.43 2.37 1.89
C ASP A 173 6.37 3.14 1.10
N GLU A 174 5.90 4.24 1.67
CA GLU A 174 5.02 5.20 1.02
C GLU A 174 3.79 4.57 0.32
N VAL A 175 3.06 3.76 1.07
CA VAL A 175 1.94 2.91 0.58
C VAL A 175 0.83 3.71 -0.10
N ALA A 176 0.66 4.99 0.29
CA ALA A 176 -0.31 5.89 -0.33
C ALA A 176 -0.16 5.99 -1.85
N ARG A 177 1.06 5.83 -2.39
CA ARG A 177 1.35 5.88 -3.83
C ARG A 177 0.84 4.67 -4.58
N LEU A 178 0.73 3.53 -3.92
CA LEU A 178 0.11 2.34 -4.50
C LEU A 178 -1.40 2.53 -4.63
N GLY A 179 -1.99 3.43 -3.84
CA GLY A 179 -3.44 3.63 -3.76
C GLY A 179 -4.15 2.41 -3.15
N PHE A 180 -5.49 2.42 -3.22
CA PHE A 180 -6.29 1.33 -2.66
C PHE A 180 -5.96 -0.03 -3.31
N MET A 181 -5.58 -1.01 -2.48
CA MET A 181 -5.34 -2.40 -2.86
C MET A 181 -6.09 -3.33 -1.91
N ARG A 182 -7.10 -4.05 -2.43
CA ARG A 182 -7.91 -4.99 -1.63
C ARG A 182 -7.08 -6.08 -0.96
N ILE A 183 -6.01 -6.55 -1.61
CA ILE A 183 -5.12 -7.58 -1.06
C ILE A 183 -4.41 -7.14 0.23
N LEU A 184 -4.13 -5.84 0.39
CA LEU A 184 -3.56 -5.31 1.64
C LEU A 184 -4.58 -5.37 2.78
N GLU A 185 -5.86 -5.07 2.51
CA GLU A 185 -6.92 -5.23 3.53
C GLU A 185 -7.13 -6.70 3.89
N THR A 186 -7.16 -7.60 2.91
CA THR A 186 -7.24 -9.04 3.17
C THR A 186 -6.06 -9.53 4.00
N ALA A 187 -4.85 -9.07 3.73
CA ALA A 187 -3.66 -9.41 4.51
C ALA A 187 -3.65 -8.79 5.90
N ARG A 188 -4.22 -7.59 6.09
CA ARG A 188 -4.44 -7.01 7.43
C ARG A 188 -5.34 -7.91 8.27
N ASP A 189 -6.45 -8.37 7.70
CA ASP A 189 -7.49 -9.09 8.45
C ASP A 189 -7.14 -10.57 8.66
N ALA A 190 -6.56 -11.23 7.66
CA ALA A 190 -6.33 -12.68 7.67
C ALA A 190 -4.86 -13.10 7.48
N GLY A 191 -3.96 -12.18 7.09
CA GLY A 191 -2.59 -12.50 6.68
C GLY A 191 -1.75 -13.18 7.75
N ARG A 192 -2.05 -12.96 9.04
CA ARG A 192 -1.36 -13.63 10.16
C ARG A 192 -1.42 -15.15 10.06
N LYS A 193 -2.55 -15.73 9.65
CA LYS A 193 -2.71 -17.19 9.47
C LYS A 193 -1.78 -17.73 8.36
N TYR A 194 -1.50 -16.90 7.36
CA TYR A 194 -0.68 -17.23 6.19
C TYR A 194 0.79 -16.84 6.36
N GLY A 195 1.23 -16.47 7.57
CA GLY A 195 2.62 -16.06 7.83
C GLY A 195 2.97 -14.66 7.31
N ILE A 196 2.00 -13.87 6.86
CA ILE A 196 2.23 -12.50 6.34
C ILE A 196 2.36 -11.51 7.51
N THR A 197 3.36 -10.64 7.41
CA THR A 197 3.56 -9.48 8.28
C THR A 197 3.62 -8.23 7.43
N LEU A 198 2.80 -7.24 7.76
CA LEU A 198 2.79 -5.95 7.06
C LEU A 198 3.50 -4.90 7.89
N LEU A 199 4.42 -4.18 7.27
CA LEU A 199 4.97 -2.93 7.78
C LEU A 199 4.73 -1.85 6.73
N LEU A 200 3.73 -0.99 6.98
CA LEU A 200 3.28 0.03 6.05
C LEU A 200 3.75 1.41 6.53
N LEU A 201 4.42 2.16 5.66
CA LEU A 201 4.85 3.52 5.95
C LEU A 201 3.96 4.52 5.21
N PHE A 202 3.61 5.60 5.91
CA PHE A 202 2.80 6.71 5.41
C PHE A 202 3.44 8.03 5.86
N GLN A 203 3.40 9.08 5.03
CA GLN A 203 3.91 10.41 5.45
C GLN A 203 2.97 11.09 6.45
N SER A 204 1.67 10.79 6.37
CA SER A 204 0.67 11.35 7.27
C SER A 204 -0.55 10.45 7.45
N ILE A 205 -1.28 10.67 8.55
CA ILE A 205 -2.60 10.06 8.76
C ILE A 205 -3.58 10.52 7.67
N GLY A 206 -3.44 11.75 7.16
CA GLY A 206 -4.25 12.29 6.07
C GLY A 206 -4.18 11.45 4.79
N GLN A 207 -2.96 11.12 4.34
CA GLN A 207 -2.75 10.26 3.17
C GLN A 207 -3.32 8.85 3.38
N MET A 208 -3.20 8.30 4.58
CA MET A 208 -3.79 6.99 4.90
C MET A 208 -5.32 7.04 4.78
N ARG A 209 -5.96 8.10 5.29
CA ARG A 209 -7.41 8.33 5.16
C ARG A 209 -7.83 8.49 3.70
N GLU A 210 -7.08 9.23 2.90
CA GLU A 210 -7.36 9.40 1.47
C GLU A 210 -7.27 8.08 0.71
N THR A 211 -6.24 7.28 1.00
CA THR A 211 -5.96 6.01 0.32
C THR A 211 -7.07 4.98 0.56
N TYR A 212 -7.57 4.87 1.79
CA TYR A 212 -8.51 3.80 2.18
C TYR A 212 -9.97 4.23 2.32
N GLY A 213 -10.32 5.47 1.97
CA GLY A 213 -11.72 5.88 1.85
C GLY A 213 -12.33 6.55 3.09
N GLY A 214 -11.52 7.34 3.81
CA GLY A 214 -11.98 8.22 4.88
C GLY A 214 -11.58 7.76 6.28
N ARG A 215 -12.12 8.43 7.31
CA ARG A 215 -11.76 8.18 8.72
C ARG A 215 -12.09 6.75 9.15
N ASP A 216 -13.28 6.25 8.84
CA ASP A 216 -13.75 4.96 9.35
C ASP A 216 -12.94 3.78 8.79
N ALA A 217 -12.59 3.81 7.50
CA ALA A 217 -11.77 2.78 6.89
C ALA A 217 -10.31 2.83 7.37
N ALA A 218 -9.78 4.04 7.60
CA ALA A 218 -8.46 4.24 8.18
C ALA A 218 -8.38 3.76 9.64
N SER A 219 -9.43 3.91 10.44
CA SER A 219 -9.45 3.43 11.83
C SER A 219 -9.20 1.91 11.93
N LYS A 220 -9.76 1.12 11.00
CA LYS A 220 -9.53 -0.34 10.96
C LYS A 220 -8.05 -0.72 10.85
N TRP A 221 -7.25 0.11 10.19
CA TRP A 221 -5.80 -0.09 10.10
C TRP A 221 -5.12 0.11 11.45
N PHE A 222 -5.51 1.13 12.21
CA PHE A 222 -4.97 1.34 13.56
C PHE A 222 -5.45 0.28 14.56
N GLU A 223 -6.69 -0.20 14.43
CA GLU A 223 -7.26 -1.23 15.29
C GLU A 223 -6.62 -2.61 15.07
N SER A 224 -6.29 -2.94 13.82
CA SER A 224 -5.69 -4.24 13.47
C SER A 224 -4.17 -4.27 13.62
N ALA A 225 -3.53 -3.10 13.67
CA ALA A 225 -2.08 -3.01 13.79
C ALA A 225 -1.62 -3.42 15.20
N SER A 226 -0.65 -4.35 15.26
CA SER A 226 -0.04 -4.74 16.54
C SER A 226 0.70 -3.58 17.23
N TRP A 227 1.21 -2.65 16.42
CA TRP A 227 1.82 -1.42 16.89
C TRP A 227 1.67 -0.30 15.85
N SER A 228 1.74 0.95 16.31
CA SER A 228 1.79 2.15 15.46
C SER A 228 2.94 3.04 15.94
N SER A 229 3.80 3.49 15.03
CA SER A 229 4.88 4.43 15.36
C SER A 229 4.66 5.76 14.64
N PHE A 230 4.90 6.85 15.35
CA PHE A 230 4.84 8.21 14.84
C PHE A 230 6.18 8.89 15.06
N ALA A 231 6.78 9.41 13.99
CA ALA A 231 8.05 10.11 14.00
C ALA A 231 7.96 11.38 13.13
N ALA A 232 8.78 12.39 13.44
CA ALA A 232 8.87 13.65 12.68
C ALA A 232 7.49 14.28 12.36
N VAL A 233 6.63 14.37 13.38
CA VAL A 233 5.25 14.86 13.24
C VAL A 233 5.25 16.38 13.09
N ASN A 234 4.80 16.87 11.94
CA ASN A 234 4.69 18.31 11.66
C ASN A 234 3.24 18.80 11.50
N ASP A 235 2.27 17.89 11.49
CA ASP A 235 0.84 18.20 11.30
C ASP A 235 0.12 18.37 12.65
N PRO A 236 -0.53 19.53 12.92
CA PRO A 236 -1.25 19.77 14.17
C PRO A 236 -2.37 18.77 14.46
N GLU A 237 -3.11 18.29 13.44
CA GLU A 237 -4.16 17.30 13.65
C GLU A 237 -3.59 15.96 14.14
N THR A 238 -2.47 15.53 13.56
CA THR A 238 -1.73 14.34 13.96
C THR A 238 -1.17 14.48 15.38
N ALA A 239 -0.64 15.66 15.73
CA ALA A 239 -0.17 15.94 17.08
C ALA A 239 -1.29 15.90 18.13
N GLU A 240 -2.47 16.45 17.81
CA GLU A 240 -3.66 16.38 18.65
C GLU A 240 -4.14 14.93 18.83
N TYR A 241 -4.12 14.15 17.75
CA TYR A 241 -4.44 12.72 17.80
C TYR A 241 -3.49 11.94 18.71
N ILE A 242 -2.17 12.17 18.59
CA ILE A 242 -1.15 11.52 19.44
C ILE A 242 -1.32 11.92 20.90
N SER A 243 -1.48 13.21 21.20
CA SER A 243 -1.74 13.74 22.55
C SER A 243 -2.95 13.06 23.19
N LYS A 244 -4.08 13.00 22.47
CA LYS A 244 -5.30 12.32 22.94
C LYS A 244 -5.08 10.82 23.15
N ARG A 245 -4.34 10.15 22.27
CA ARG A 245 -4.05 8.71 22.37
C ARG A 245 -3.09 8.38 23.53
N CYS A 246 -2.19 9.29 23.88
CA CYS A 246 -1.34 9.18 25.07
C CYS A 246 -2.13 9.33 26.37
N GLY A 247 -3.30 9.97 26.32
CA GLY A 247 -4.18 10.16 27.47
C GLY A 247 -3.74 11.30 28.39
N MET A 248 -4.30 11.31 29.60
CA MET A 248 -4.10 12.34 30.61
C MET A 248 -3.21 11.83 31.73
N THR A 249 -2.51 12.74 32.39
CA THR A 249 -1.78 12.52 33.63
C THR A 249 -2.22 13.53 34.67
N THR A 250 -2.12 13.17 35.94
CA THR A 250 -2.30 14.12 37.05
C THR A 250 -0.96 14.77 37.34
N VAL A 251 -0.95 16.09 37.48
CA VAL A 251 0.20 16.88 37.91
C VAL A 251 -0.12 17.56 39.23
N GLU A 252 0.87 17.62 40.11
CA GLU A 252 0.79 18.40 41.34
C GLU A 252 1.30 19.81 41.08
N ILE A 253 0.47 20.80 41.37
CA ILE A 253 0.77 22.23 41.23
C ILE A 253 0.99 22.78 42.64
N ASP A 254 2.24 23.12 42.93
CA ASP A 254 2.59 23.86 44.15
C ASP A 254 2.26 25.34 43.95
N GLN A 255 1.27 25.85 44.68
CA GLN A 255 1.03 27.27 44.79
C GLN A 255 1.70 27.83 46.04
N VAL A 256 2.64 28.74 45.83
CA VAL A 256 3.31 29.48 46.90
C VAL A 256 2.85 30.93 46.85
N SER A 257 2.03 31.32 47.81
CA SER A 257 1.70 32.73 48.02
C SER A 257 2.64 33.33 49.07
N ARG A 258 3.16 34.52 48.80
CA ARG A 258 3.92 35.33 49.75
C ARG A 258 3.22 36.66 49.89
N SER A 259 2.87 37.02 51.11
CA SER A 259 2.38 38.36 51.45
C SER A 259 3.37 39.03 52.40
N SER A 260 3.72 40.28 52.10
CA SER A 260 4.58 41.11 52.94
C SER A 260 3.80 42.33 53.42
N GLN A 261 3.65 42.46 54.73
CA GLN A 261 3.10 43.65 55.39
C GLN A 261 4.14 44.25 56.34
N ALA A 262 3.94 45.50 56.77
CA ALA A 262 4.86 46.21 57.66
C ALA A 262 5.13 45.49 59.01
N SER A 263 4.26 44.56 59.42
CA SER A 263 4.36 43.75 60.64
C SER A 263 5.00 42.37 60.44
N GLY A 264 5.39 41.99 59.22
CA GLY A 264 6.06 40.71 58.93
C GLY A 264 5.66 40.10 57.58
N SER A 265 6.39 39.07 57.15
CA SER A 265 6.09 38.31 55.94
C SER A 265 5.46 36.96 56.27
N SER A 266 4.35 36.62 55.61
CA SER A 266 3.73 35.29 55.67
C SER A 266 3.91 34.55 54.35
N ARG A 267 4.10 33.22 54.43
CA ARG A 267 4.25 32.34 53.27
C ARG A 267 3.31 31.15 53.42
N THR A 268 2.33 31.04 52.54
CA THR A 268 1.42 29.89 52.47
C THR A 268 1.83 29.02 51.29
N ARG A 269 1.85 27.69 51.50
CA ARG A 269 2.04 26.71 50.43
C ARG A 269 0.79 25.83 50.36
N SER A 270 0.19 25.73 49.19
CA SER A 270 -0.89 24.78 48.90
C SER A 270 -0.51 23.89 47.73
N LYS A 271 -0.96 22.64 47.78
CA LYS A 271 -0.76 21.64 46.73
C LYS A 271 -2.10 21.36 46.06
N GLN A 272 -2.18 21.56 44.76
CA GLN A 272 -3.39 21.30 43.98
C GLN A 272 -3.10 20.23 42.92
N LEU A 273 -3.92 19.18 42.87
CA LEU A 273 -3.86 18.20 41.79
C LEU A 273 -4.67 18.72 40.60
N ALA A 274 -4.06 18.70 39.41
CA ALA A 274 -4.70 19.09 38.16
C ALA A 274 -4.48 18.02 37.08
N SER A 275 -5.45 17.86 36.18
CA SER A 275 -5.34 16.96 35.03
C SER A 275 -4.69 17.69 33.84
N ARG A 276 -3.70 17.06 33.19
CA ARG A 276 -2.98 17.58 32.01
C ARG A 276 -2.80 16.45 30.99
N PRO A 277 -2.80 16.70 29.68
CA PRO A 277 -2.36 15.70 28.70
C PRO A 277 -0.97 15.15 29.06
N LEU A 278 -0.77 13.84 28.90
CA LEU A 278 0.53 13.20 29.17
C LEU A 278 1.64 13.85 28.33
N ILE A 279 1.31 14.17 27.08
CA ILE A 279 2.12 15.01 26.20
C ILE A 279 1.19 16.01 25.50
N GLN A 280 1.54 17.29 25.49
CA GLN A 280 0.77 18.31 24.80
C GLN A 280 1.02 18.26 23.28
N PRO A 281 0.06 18.66 22.44
CA PRO A 281 0.24 18.67 20.98
C PRO A 281 1.48 19.45 20.53
N HIS A 282 1.76 20.59 21.17
CA HIS A 282 2.95 21.40 20.85
C HIS A 282 4.26 20.73 21.26
N GLU A 283 4.26 19.83 22.26
CA GLU A 283 5.42 19.03 22.66
C GLU A 283 5.68 17.93 21.63
N VAL A 284 4.62 17.37 21.04
CA VAL A 284 4.71 16.42 19.91
C VAL A 284 5.33 17.08 18.68
N LEU A 285 4.88 18.28 18.31
CA LEU A 285 5.40 19.04 17.16
C LEU A 285 6.87 19.47 17.33
N ARG A 286 7.38 19.49 18.57
CA ARG A 286 8.77 19.86 18.90
C ARG A 286 9.67 18.65 19.21
N MET A 287 9.18 17.43 18.98
CA MET A 287 9.99 16.23 19.14
C MET A 287 11.21 16.26 18.23
N ARG A 288 12.31 15.64 18.68
CA ARG A 288 13.51 15.53 17.85
C ARG A 288 13.23 14.61 16.65
N ALA A 289 13.92 14.86 15.52
CA ALA A 289 13.72 14.09 14.29
C ALA A 289 14.08 12.59 14.42
N ASP A 290 14.93 12.26 15.39
CA ASP A 290 15.32 10.90 15.74
C ASP A 290 14.51 10.31 16.91
N GLU A 291 13.45 10.98 17.36
CA GLU A 291 12.49 10.42 18.31
C GLU A 291 11.24 9.88 17.60
N GLN A 292 10.57 8.95 18.28
CA GLN A 292 9.28 8.42 17.90
C GLN A 292 8.40 8.16 19.12
N ILE A 293 7.08 8.17 18.92
CA ILE A 293 6.10 7.67 19.89
C ILE A 293 5.51 6.38 19.31
N VAL A 294 5.64 5.29 20.06
CA VAL A 294 5.14 3.97 19.69
C VAL A 294 3.98 3.60 20.59
N PHE A 295 2.87 3.22 19.96
CA PHE A 295 1.72 2.63 20.62
C PHE A 295 1.69 1.13 20.34
N THR A 296 1.53 0.32 21.38
CA THR A 296 1.33 -1.13 21.25
C THR A 296 0.04 -1.51 21.98
N ALA A 297 -0.62 -2.59 21.55
CA ALA A 297 -1.85 -3.03 22.17
C ALA A 297 -1.62 -3.42 23.64
N GLY A 298 -2.40 -2.84 24.55
CA GLY A 298 -2.39 -3.19 25.99
C GLY A 298 -1.27 -2.55 26.82
N ASN A 299 -0.38 -1.74 26.24
CA ASN A 299 0.72 -1.11 26.98
C ASN A 299 0.67 0.43 26.94
N ALA A 300 1.36 1.06 27.87
CA ALA A 300 1.57 2.50 27.89
C ALA A 300 2.31 2.98 26.63
N PRO A 301 2.08 4.23 26.16
CA PRO A 301 2.80 4.78 25.03
C PRO A 301 4.30 4.87 25.34
N LEU A 302 5.13 4.48 24.37
CA LEU A 302 6.58 4.54 24.49
C LEU A 302 7.13 5.70 23.66
N ARG A 303 7.74 6.69 24.32
CA ARG A 303 8.58 7.69 23.64
C ARG A 303 10.02 7.22 23.66
N CYS A 304 10.59 6.95 22.49
CA CYS A 304 11.94 6.39 22.36
C CYS A 304 12.68 6.97 21.16
N GLY A 305 13.99 6.72 21.09
CA GLY A 305 14.80 6.99 19.90
C GLY A 305 14.47 6.02 18.76
N ARG A 306 14.62 6.49 17.54
CA ARG A 306 14.55 5.67 16.32
C ARG A 306 15.82 4.82 16.20
N ALA A 307 15.65 3.59 15.76
CA ALA A 307 16.79 2.73 15.42
C ALA A 307 17.39 3.19 14.09
N ILE A 308 18.36 4.11 14.15
CA ILE A 308 19.08 4.61 12.98
C ILE A 308 20.32 3.73 12.79
N TRP A 309 20.30 2.86 11.77
CA TRP A 309 21.29 1.78 11.60
C TRP A 309 22.74 2.29 11.57
N PHE A 310 23.02 3.40 10.89
CA PHE A 310 24.38 3.95 10.78
C PHE A 310 24.86 4.64 12.06
N ARG A 311 24.01 4.86 13.06
CA ARG A 311 24.39 5.38 14.39
C ARG A 311 24.59 4.27 15.43
N ARG A 312 24.49 3.00 15.00
CA ARG A 312 24.40 1.83 15.86
C ARG A 312 25.42 0.78 15.44
N ASP A 313 26.41 0.54 16.28
CA ASP A 313 27.49 -0.41 15.98
C ASP A 313 26.96 -1.85 15.84
N ASP A 314 25.96 -2.22 16.63
CA ASP A 314 25.28 -3.52 16.56
C ASP A 314 24.60 -3.74 15.20
N MET A 315 24.00 -2.70 14.61
CA MET A 315 23.37 -2.79 13.29
C MET A 315 24.39 -2.66 12.16
N ARG A 316 25.40 -1.80 12.32
CA ARG A 316 26.48 -1.62 11.35
C ARG A 316 27.27 -2.92 11.15
N ALA A 317 27.49 -3.69 12.20
CA ALA A 317 28.15 -4.98 12.13
C ALA A 317 27.35 -6.03 11.32
N CYS A 318 26.03 -5.87 11.21
CA CYS A 318 25.15 -6.79 10.48
C CYS A 318 25.04 -6.48 8.98
N VAL A 319 25.59 -5.37 8.49
CA VAL A 319 25.46 -4.96 7.08
C VAL A 319 26.80 -5.08 6.34
N GLY A 320 26.78 -5.76 5.19
CA GLY A 320 27.92 -5.84 4.29
C GLY A 320 28.06 -4.60 3.40
N LYS A 321 29.12 -4.55 2.59
CA LYS A 321 29.32 -3.51 1.58
C LYS A 321 28.16 -3.55 0.57
N ASN A 322 27.53 -2.40 0.31
CA ASN A 322 26.46 -2.30 -0.67
C ASN A 322 27.01 -2.53 -2.09
N ARG A 323 26.73 -3.71 -2.66
CA ARG A 323 27.12 -4.09 -4.03
C ARG A 323 26.48 -3.25 -5.14
N PHE A 324 25.50 -2.42 -4.81
CA PHE A 324 24.77 -1.55 -5.75
C PHE A 324 25.04 -0.07 -5.51
N GLN A 325 25.90 0.28 -4.55
CA GLN A 325 26.29 1.68 -4.35
C GLN A 325 27.10 2.12 -5.57
N PRO A 326 26.71 3.22 -6.25
CA PRO A 326 27.54 3.78 -7.31
C PRO A 326 28.93 4.07 -6.76
N GLU A 327 29.99 3.67 -7.45
CA GLU A 327 31.34 4.11 -7.11
C GLU A 327 31.34 5.63 -7.11
N GLU A 328 31.82 6.25 -6.03
CA GLU A 328 31.96 7.69 -5.96
C GLU A 328 32.79 8.13 -7.17
N LYS A 329 32.21 8.97 -8.02
CA LYS A 329 32.97 9.64 -9.07
C LYS A 329 33.96 10.57 -8.36
N THR A 330 35.19 10.10 -8.21
CA THR A 330 36.35 10.91 -7.80
C THR A 330 36.54 12.12 -8.69
#